data_AF-A0A935R2I5-F1
#
_entry.id   AF-A0A935R2I5-F1
#
_cell.length_a   1.000
_cell.length_b   1.000
_cell.length_c   1.000
_cell.angle_alpha   90.00
_cell.angle_beta   90.00
_cell.angle_gamma   90.00
#
_symmetry.space_group_name_H-M   'P 1'
#
loop_
_entity.id
_entity.type
_entity.pdbx_description
1 polymer ?
#
loop_
_entity_poly.entity_id
_entity_poly.type
_entity_poly.pdbx_seq_one_letter_code
_entity_poly.pdbx_strand_id
1 'polypeptide(L)'
;MSTEPASRAMGDGVWGRRVARLPERGVLLVCTDLHGNVPDYERMKALFFQEKALGNDPILAFCGDLVHGPDPGTRAAWPRYLGTPYDDRSAELILDMERFTRDERVFTLLGNHEHAHVGGPPVPKFYPDEAAVLEATLGAETERVVEFIRSFPLLAMAPNGLVLTHAAPRSTEPRADDFERLRYDGYRTVPLLRMADVDTLGALLWARMATEGQARRLLRALFGDEFTEGFVTFGHDVVHEGYDRFSASQICVSTSFGLDDERKTYLRLDLSQRYASAHALREGVGCRCRCTLSAEIRRRPANAPKILPAVVRAGGPRRLAPTRGPRPGGVDPGMNGASRRSPGHKTVTIRGMLSPCSRPSAAEPTDAAILGRRAAKTPCEEPFRPQDVEPPMPKLSDLSLLPRVTPSPERDARQLLLESTRGVPDLSLRAAALQAAHGGHRLTDVLAGDRVASNSFPREGLPSLAERGLPPDARHANHAFTLAARRRALAWRLARSAAEDGLVGRGR
;
A
#
# COMPACT_ATOMS: atom_id res chain seq x y z
N MET A 1 4.94 39.64 -0.86
CA MET A 1 5.35 38.75 -1.96
C MET A 1 4.13 37.97 -2.37
N SER A 2 3.75 38.00 -3.66
CA SER A 2 2.59 37.25 -4.15
C SER A 2 2.81 35.76 -3.88
N THR A 3 1.93 35.15 -3.11
CA THR A 3 1.96 33.73 -2.71
C THR A 3 1.17 32.87 -3.69
N GLU A 4 1.13 33.23 -4.98
CA GLU A 4 0.52 32.32 -5.95
C GLU A 4 1.32 31.01 -5.95
N PRO A 5 0.65 29.87 -5.69
CA PRO A 5 1.33 28.59 -5.68
C PRO A 5 1.96 28.38 -7.04
N ALA A 6 3.27 28.22 -7.07
CA ALA A 6 4.00 27.95 -8.31
C ALA A 6 3.33 26.79 -9.05
N SER A 7 2.99 27.00 -10.32
CA SER A 7 2.39 25.96 -11.15
C SER A 7 3.29 24.72 -11.16
N ARG A 8 2.76 23.57 -10.75
CA ARG A 8 3.47 22.28 -10.78
C ARG A 8 3.30 21.62 -12.15
N ALA A 9 4.26 20.80 -12.57
CA ALA A 9 4.27 20.22 -13.92
C ALA A 9 3.04 19.34 -14.23
N MET A 10 2.44 18.71 -13.22
CA MET A 10 1.20 17.92 -13.37
C MET A 10 -0.09 18.77 -13.33
N GLY A 11 0.01 20.06 -12.97
CA GLY A 11 -1.10 21.01 -12.94
C GLY A 11 -2.21 20.69 -11.91
N ASP A 12 -3.33 21.41 -12.04
CA ASP A 12 -4.48 21.37 -11.12
C ASP A 12 -5.30 20.07 -11.23
N GLY A 13 -5.03 19.23 -12.24
CA GLY A 13 -5.63 17.90 -12.37
C GLY A 13 -5.17 16.91 -11.30
N VAL A 14 -4.09 17.23 -10.57
CA VAL A 14 -3.49 16.38 -9.54
C VAL A 14 -3.45 17.08 -8.19
N TRP A 15 -2.89 18.28 -8.12
CA TRP A 15 -2.63 18.96 -6.85
C TRP A 15 -3.86 19.69 -6.32
N GLY A 16 -4.09 19.62 -5.01
CA GLY A 16 -5.24 20.26 -4.35
C GLY A 16 -6.57 19.53 -4.56
N ARG A 17 -6.55 18.39 -5.25
CA ARG A 17 -7.71 17.50 -5.44
C ARG A 17 -7.62 16.31 -4.52
N ARG A 18 -8.74 15.62 -4.30
CA ARG A 18 -8.78 14.30 -3.64
C ARG A 18 -8.60 13.16 -4.65
N VAL A 19 -9.06 13.36 -5.89
CA VAL A 19 -8.91 12.41 -7.00
C VAL A 19 -8.02 13.00 -8.07
N ALA A 20 -6.77 12.54 -8.12
CA ALA A 20 -5.86 12.90 -9.21
C ALA A 20 -6.24 12.17 -10.50
N ARG A 21 -6.31 12.90 -11.61
CA ARG A 21 -6.60 12.32 -12.94
C ARG A 21 -5.32 12.26 -13.76
N LEU A 22 -4.88 11.04 -14.08
CA LEU A 22 -3.70 10.79 -14.89
C LEU A 22 -4.05 10.89 -16.39
N PRO A 23 -3.07 11.22 -17.24
CA PRO A 23 -3.29 11.30 -18.69
C PRO A 23 -3.56 9.92 -19.32
N GLU A 24 -4.05 9.93 -20.56
CA GLU A 24 -4.28 8.72 -21.36
C GLU A 24 -3.00 8.07 -21.90
N ARG A 25 -1.85 8.75 -21.83
CA ARG A 25 -0.58 8.30 -22.43
C ARG A 25 0.59 8.63 -21.53
N GLY A 26 1.70 7.92 -21.74
CA GLY A 26 2.94 8.07 -20.98
C GLY A 26 3.32 6.77 -20.26
N VAL A 27 4.47 6.79 -19.58
CA VAL A 27 4.96 5.66 -18.79
C VAL A 27 4.85 5.99 -17.31
N LEU A 28 3.95 5.32 -16.60
CA LEU A 28 3.78 5.50 -15.17
C LEU A 28 4.73 4.57 -14.39
N LEU A 29 5.53 5.15 -13.51
CA LEU A 29 6.32 4.47 -12.49
C LEU A 29 5.64 4.64 -11.13
N VAL A 30 5.42 3.55 -10.41
CA VAL A 30 4.78 3.59 -9.08
C VAL A 30 5.73 3.09 -8.01
N CYS A 31 5.85 3.86 -6.94
CA CYS A 31 6.60 3.59 -5.73
C CYS A 31 5.69 3.74 -4.50
N THR A 32 5.98 3.01 -3.43
CA THR A 32 5.22 2.99 -2.19
C THR A 32 6.19 2.96 -0.99
N ASP A 33 5.79 3.61 0.11
CA ASP A 33 6.37 3.46 1.45
C ASP A 33 7.89 3.69 1.49
N LEU A 34 8.35 4.92 1.27
CA LEU A 34 9.77 5.26 1.36
C LEU A 34 10.24 5.40 2.80
N HIS A 35 9.40 5.95 3.70
CA HIS A 35 9.75 6.18 5.11
C HIS A 35 11.13 6.83 5.31
N GLY A 36 11.39 7.94 4.62
CA GLY A 36 12.65 8.67 4.71
C GLY A 36 13.85 8.03 3.99
N ASN A 37 13.65 6.94 3.24
CA ASN A 37 14.71 6.22 2.53
C ASN A 37 15.17 6.94 1.24
N VAL A 38 16.06 7.93 1.40
CA VAL A 38 16.63 8.70 0.28
C VAL A 38 17.30 7.84 -0.81
N PRO A 39 18.08 6.78 -0.49
CA PRO A 39 18.62 5.89 -1.53
C PRO A 39 17.58 5.33 -2.51
N ASP A 40 16.42 4.91 -2.01
CA ASP A 40 15.35 4.39 -2.88
C ASP A 40 14.61 5.52 -3.62
N TYR A 41 14.41 6.67 -2.98
CA TYR A 41 13.89 7.88 -3.64
C TYR A 41 14.74 8.28 -4.86
N GLU A 42 16.07 8.37 -4.69
CA GLU A 42 17.01 8.69 -5.76
C GLU A 42 17.05 7.60 -6.84
N ARG A 43 16.83 6.33 -6.45
CA ARG A 43 16.69 5.24 -7.43
C ARG A 43 15.45 5.43 -8.31
N MET A 44 14.32 5.85 -7.75
CA MET A 44 13.11 6.14 -8.53
C MET A 44 13.30 7.35 -9.45
N LYS A 45 13.98 8.40 -9.00
CA LYS A 45 14.40 9.53 -9.86
C LYS A 45 15.25 9.06 -11.03
N ALA A 46 16.24 8.20 -10.78
CA ALA A 46 17.08 7.65 -11.84
C ALA A 46 16.28 6.83 -12.87
N LEU A 47 15.28 6.05 -12.43
CA LEU A 47 14.39 5.32 -13.34
C LEU A 47 13.51 6.26 -14.16
N PHE A 48 12.97 7.31 -13.55
CA PHE A 48 12.22 8.35 -14.25
C PHE A 48 13.07 9.00 -15.36
N PHE A 49 14.28 9.46 -15.03
CA PHE A 49 15.18 10.04 -16.02
C PHE A 49 15.65 9.04 -17.07
N GLN A 50 15.77 7.75 -16.73
CA GLN A 50 16.04 6.70 -17.70
C GLN A 50 14.91 6.58 -18.73
N GLU A 51 13.64 6.59 -18.31
CA GLU A 51 12.50 6.56 -19.24
C GLU A 51 12.47 7.82 -20.14
N LYS A 52 12.73 9.00 -19.55
CA LYS A 52 12.86 10.26 -20.30
C LYS A 52 13.97 10.18 -21.36
N ALA A 53 15.13 9.64 -21.00
CA ALA A 53 16.25 9.44 -21.93
C ALA A 53 15.96 8.43 -23.04
N LEU A 54 15.00 7.51 -22.84
CA LEU A 54 14.51 6.59 -23.87
C LEU A 54 13.47 7.24 -24.80
N GLY A 55 13.17 8.52 -24.63
CA GLY A 55 12.16 9.24 -25.41
C GLY A 55 10.72 8.95 -24.98
N ASN A 56 10.53 8.30 -23.83
CA ASN A 56 9.20 8.15 -23.23
C ASN A 56 8.81 9.44 -22.51
N ASP A 57 7.52 9.52 -22.17
CA ASP A 57 6.94 10.60 -21.36
C ASP A 57 6.60 10.06 -19.96
N PRO A 58 7.58 10.00 -19.04
CA PRO A 58 7.39 9.34 -17.76
C PRO A 58 6.58 10.17 -16.77
N ILE A 59 5.89 9.47 -15.88
CA ILE A 59 5.23 10.01 -14.70
C ILE A 59 5.68 9.17 -13.51
N LEU A 60 6.07 9.82 -12.41
CA LEU A 60 6.43 9.12 -11.18
C LEU A 60 5.39 9.39 -10.09
N ALA A 61 4.76 8.32 -9.61
CA ALA A 61 3.79 8.36 -8.54
C ALA A 61 4.34 7.67 -7.28
N PHE A 62 4.22 8.33 -6.14
CA PHE A 62 4.40 7.72 -4.83
C PHE A 62 3.04 7.49 -4.16
N CYS A 63 2.76 6.29 -3.66
CA CYS A 63 1.52 5.97 -2.97
C CYS A 63 1.59 6.30 -1.47
N GLY A 64 2.07 7.49 -1.11
CA GLY A 64 2.19 7.93 0.29
C GLY A 64 3.35 7.30 1.07
N ASP A 65 3.41 7.66 2.35
CA ASP A 65 4.43 7.28 3.33
C ASP A 65 5.86 7.59 2.83
N LEU A 66 6.03 8.85 2.40
CA LEU A 66 7.32 9.41 2.03
C LEU A 66 8.21 9.60 3.27
N VAL A 67 7.60 9.98 4.39
CA VAL A 67 8.30 10.41 5.60
C VAL A 67 8.19 9.41 6.76
N HIS A 68 8.89 9.73 7.85
CA HIS A 68 8.98 9.01 9.11
C HIS A 68 9.76 7.70 8.97
N GLY A 69 11.09 7.84 9.07
CA GLY A 69 12.03 6.73 9.03
C GLY A 69 12.50 6.29 10.42
N PRO A 70 13.46 5.34 10.45
CA PRO A 70 13.95 4.74 11.67
C PRO A 70 14.64 5.74 12.61
N ASP A 71 14.33 5.65 13.90
CA ASP A 71 15.02 6.41 14.94
C ASP A 71 16.46 5.90 15.14
N PRO A 72 17.36 6.68 15.80
CA PRO A 72 18.74 6.28 16.03
C PRO A 72 18.91 4.94 16.75
N GLY A 73 18.00 4.59 17.67
CA GLY A 73 17.97 3.32 18.38
C GLY A 73 17.60 2.16 17.47
N THR A 74 16.51 2.31 16.69
CA THR A 74 16.16 1.34 15.64
C THR A 74 17.30 1.16 14.64
N ARG A 75 17.98 2.26 14.27
CA ARG A 75 19.12 2.23 13.36
C ARG A 75 20.33 1.48 13.93
N ALA A 76 20.61 1.63 15.21
CA ALA A 76 21.70 0.94 15.91
C ALA A 76 21.42 -0.56 16.09
N ALA A 77 20.15 -0.94 16.23
CA ALA A 77 19.71 -2.32 16.43
C ALA A 77 18.73 -2.75 15.33
N TRP A 78 19.18 -2.71 14.07
CA TRP A 78 18.32 -2.88 12.90
C TRP A 78 17.54 -4.21 12.90
N PRO A 79 16.20 -4.17 13.01
CA PRO A 79 15.40 -5.39 12.96
C PRO A 79 15.39 -6.00 11.56
N ARG A 80 15.59 -7.32 11.46
CA ARG A 80 15.64 -8.04 10.18
C ARG A 80 14.39 -7.82 9.30
N TYR A 81 13.22 -7.67 9.91
CA TYR A 81 11.96 -7.48 9.17
C TYR A 81 11.84 -6.09 8.51
N LEU A 82 12.77 -5.16 8.78
CA LEU A 82 12.82 -3.85 8.14
C LEU A 82 13.64 -3.85 6.82
N GLY A 83 14.24 -4.98 6.46
CA GLY A 83 15.01 -5.11 5.22
C GLY A 83 16.39 -4.45 5.30
N THR A 84 16.79 -3.74 4.25
CA THR A 84 18.12 -3.10 4.19
C THR A 84 18.19 -1.86 5.09
N PRO A 85 19.20 -1.74 5.99
CA PRO A 85 19.37 -0.57 6.85
C PRO A 85 19.55 0.74 6.10
N TYR A 86 18.91 1.80 6.60
CA TYR A 86 19.06 3.17 6.12
C TYR A 86 18.81 4.17 7.26
N ASP A 87 19.26 5.41 7.09
CA ASP A 87 19.03 6.49 8.04
C ASP A 87 17.80 7.31 7.64
N ASP A 88 17.01 7.77 8.62
CA ASP A 88 15.88 8.66 8.33
C ASP A 88 16.38 9.99 7.76
N ARG A 89 15.98 10.28 6.51
CA ARG A 89 16.25 11.54 5.81
C ARG A 89 14.95 12.18 5.30
N SER A 90 13.85 12.01 6.05
CA SER A 90 12.52 12.52 5.71
C SER A 90 12.49 14.02 5.38
N ALA A 91 13.17 14.85 6.17
CA ALA A 91 13.20 16.31 5.95
C ALA A 91 13.85 16.67 4.60
N GLU A 92 14.97 16.03 4.25
CA GLU A 92 15.62 16.24 2.97
C GLU A 92 14.75 15.75 1.81
N LEU A 93 14.18 14.56 1.96
CA LEU A 93 13.34 13.93 0.94
C LEU A 93 12.12 14.79 0.61
N ILE A 94 11.37 15.26 1.62
CA ILE A 94 10.15 16.04 1.37
C ILE A 94 10.43 17.40 0.75
N LEU A 95 11.53 18.05 1.16
CA LEU A 95 11.99 19.31 0.57
C LEU A 95 12.46 19.13 -0.88
N ASP A 96 13.11 18.01 -1.19
CA ASP A 96 13.48 17.69 -2.58
C ASP A 96 12.27 17.34 -3.44
N MET A 97 11.36 16.51 -2.92
CA MET A 97 10.13 16.13 -3.60
C MET A 97 9.31 17.36 -3.99
N GLU A 98 9.17 18.34 -3.09
CA GLU A 98 8.47 19.58 -3.40
C GLU A 98 9.11 20.34 -4.56
N ARG A 99 10.46 20.45 -4.59
CA ARG A 99 11.16 21.07 -5.72
C ARG A 99 10.98 20.26 -7.01
N PHE A 100 11.16 18.95 -6.93
CA PHE A 100 11.10 18.04 -8.07
C PHE A 100 9.74 18.07 -8.77
N THR A 101 8.64 18.18 -8.01
CA THR A 101 7.27 18.26 -8.56
C THR A 101 6.97 19.56 -9.32
N ARG A 102 7.80 20.61 -9.16
CA ARG A 102 7.66 21.86 -9.93
C ARG A 102 8.11 21.66 -11.37
N ASP A 103 9.22 20.96 -11.55
CA ASP A 103 9.90 20.85 -12.84
C ASP A 103 9.51 19.58 -13.60
N GLU A 104 9.07 18.53 -12.90
CA GLU A 104 8.90 17.20 -13.48
C GLU A 104 7.54 16.58 -13.13
N ARG A 105 7.10 15.63 -13.96
CA ARG A 105 5.80 14.95 -13.87
C ARG A 105 5.76 13.93 -12.74
N VAL A 106 5.75 14.46 -11.52
CA VAL A 106 5.90 13.69 -10.29
C VAL A 106 4.80 14.10 -9.34
N PHE A 107 4.24 13.16 -8.60
CA PHE A 107 3.31 13.46 -7.51
C PHE A 107 3.33 12.36 -6.45
N THR A 108 2.71 12.64 -5.31
CA THR A 108 2.52 11.66 -4.25
C THR A 108 1.07 11.67 -3.80
N LEU A 109 0.55 10.51 -3.43
CA LEU A 109 -0.68 10.40 -2.67
C LEU A 109 -0.43 10.75 -1.21
N LEU A 110 -1.51 11.05 -0.49
CA LEU A 110 -1.52 11.14 0.96
C LEU A 110 -1.38 9.72 1.55
N GLY A 111 -0.34 9.48 2.34
CA GLY A 111 -0.21 8.30 3.20
C GLY A 111 -0.71 8.57 4.62
N ASN A 112 -0.77 7.52 5.44
CA ASN A 112 -1.19 7.70 6.84
C ASN A 112 -0.14 8.45 7.66
N HIS A 113 1.14 8.39 7.29
CA HIS A 113 2.20 9.15 7.93
C HIS A 113 2.09 10.65 7.57
N GLU A 114 1.84 10.98 6.31
CA GLU A 114 1.57 12.37 5.92
C GLU A 114 0.29 12.93 6.54
N HIS A 115 -0.74 12.09 6.72
CA HIS A 115 -2.01 12.51 7.32
C HIS A 115 -1.82 13.09 8.73
N ALA A 116 -0.87 12.57 9.53
CA ALA A 116 -0.57 13.06 10.88
C ALA A 116 -0.24 14.56 10.94
N HIS A 117 0.34 15.11 9.87
CA HIS A 117 0.66 16.53 9.74
C HIS A 117 -0.58 17.39 9.45
N VAL A 118 -1.53 16.87 8.68
CA VAL A 118 -2.66 17.65 8.15
C VAL A 118 -3.99 17.36 8.85
N GLY A 119 -3.98 16.61 9.95
CA GLY A 119 -5.12 16.43 10.84
C GLY A 119 -5.47 14.99 11.23
N GLY A 120 -4.64 14.04 10.81
CA GLY A 120 -4.61 12.66 11.27
C GLY A 120 -4.09 12.49 12.70
N PRO A 121 -4.27 11.30 13.29
CA PRO A 121 -3.69 10.97 14.58
C PRO A 121 -2.15 10.83 14.49
N PRO A 122 -1.40 11.12 15.58
CA PRO A 122 0.03 10.86 15.63
C PRO A 122 0.35 9.38 15.40
N VAL A 123 1.37 9.11 14.59
CA VAL A 123 1.80 7.74 14.27
C VAL A 123 3.05 7.38 15.09
N PRO A 124 3.02 6.28 15.88
CA PRO A 124 4.13 5.92 16.75
C PRO A 124 4.92 4.70 16.26
N LYS A 125 5.46 4.72 15.03
CA LYS A 125 6.17 3.56 14.46
C LYS A 125 7.65 3.51 14.87
N PHE A 126 8.37 4.62 14.76
CA PHE A 126 9.78 4.76 15.17
C PHE A 126 9.96 5.73 16.33
N TYR A 127 9.16 6.80 16.35
CA TYR A 127 9.12 7.77 17.44
C TYR A 127 7.76 7.71 18.14
N PRO A 128 7.62 8.20 19.39
CA PRO A 128 6.30 8.32 20.02
C PRO A 128 5.33 9.24 19.25
N ASP A 129 5.88 10.28 18.62
CA ASP A 129 5.17 11.19 17.72
C ASP A 129 6.12 11.54 16.56
N GLU A 130 5.96 10.85 15.44
CA GLU A 130 6.82 11.02 14.27
C GLU A 130 6.61 12.38 13.58
N ALA A 131 5.39 12.91 13.63
CA ALA A 131 5.06 14.20 13.05
C ALA A 131 5.82 15.32 13.77
N ALA A 132 5.77 15.33 15.11
CA ALA A 132 6.49 16.29 15.93
C ALA A 132 8.01 16.27 15.68
N VAL A 133 8.60 15.08 15.48
CA VAL A 133 10.04 14.94 15.19
C VAL A 133 10.41 15.52 13.84
N LEU A 134 9.62 15.23 12.79
CA LEU A 134 9.87 15.81 11.47
C LEU A 134 9.70 17.33 11.47
N GLU A 135 8.64 17.84 12.10
CA GLU A 135 8.36 19.28 12.19
C GLU A 135 9.46 20.03 12.97
N ALA A 136 9.99 19.44 14.05
CA ALA A 136 11.14 20.00 14.73
C ALA A 136 12.40 20.03 13.83
N THR A 137 12.59 19.00 13.00
CA THR A 137 13.72 18.90 12.07
C THR A 137 13.61 19.90 10.92
N LEU A 138 12.39 20.17 10.43
CA LEU A 138 12.11 21.13 9.36
C LEU A 138 12.25 22.59 9.81
N GLY A 139 12.00 22.88 11.10
CA GLY A 139 12.13 24.22 11.66
C GLY A 139 11.24 25.25 10.94
N ALA A 140 11.85 26.28 10.34
CA ALA A 140 11.13 27.34 9.64
C ALA A 140 10.36 26.86 8.39
N GLU A 141 10.72 25.69 7.85
CA GLU A 141 10.07 25.13 6.66
C GLU A 141 8.76 24.38 6.96
N THR A 142 8.43 24.17 8.24
CA THR A 142 7.32 23.31 8.67
C THR A 142 5.98 23.73 8.08
N GLU A 143 5.59 25.00 8.21
CA GLU A 143 4.28 25.46 7.70
C GLU A 143 4.16 25.26 6.18
N ARG A 144 5.24 25.53 5.45
CA ARG A 144 5.31 25.35 4.00
C ARG A 144 5.19 23.87 3.60
N VAL A 145 5.87 22.98 4.30
CA VAL A 145 5.80 21.54 4.05
C VAL A 145 4.43 20.97 4.42
N VAL A 146 3.82 21.41 5.52
CA VAL A 146 2.46 21.00 5.91
C VAL A 146 1.44 21.43 4.85
N GLU A 147 1.57 22.64 4.30
CA GLU A 147 0.71 23.09 3.20
C GLU A 147 0.95 22.28 1.92
N PHE A 148 2.21 21.94 1.62
CA PHE A 148 2.52 21.04 0.52
C PHE A 148 1.84 19.67 0.70
N ILE A 149 1.94 19.05 1.87
CA ILE A 149 1.28 17.79 2.20
C ILE A 149 -0.25 17.90 2.07
N ARG A 150 -0.84 19.03 2.49
CA ARG A 150 -2.29 19.27 2.40
C ARG A 150 -2.80 19.25 0.95
N SER A 151 -1.93 19.54 0.00
CA SER A 151 -2.23 19.51 -1.44
C SER A 151 -2.16 18.10 -2.07
N PHE A 152 -1.76 17.07 -1.32
CA PHE A 152 -1.63 15.72 -1.85
C PHE A 152 -3.01 15.13 -2.18
N PRO A 153 -3.18 14.46 -3.32
CA PRO A 153 -4.37 13.68 -3.60
C PRO A 153 -4.51 12.47 -2.68
N LEU A 154 -5.76 12.06 -2.42
CA LEU A 154 -6.05 10.84 -1.65
C LEU A 154 -5.85 9.59 -2.50
N LEU A 155 -6.24 9.68 -3.77
CA LEU A 155 -6.11 8.60 -4.75
C LEU A 155 -5.85 9.16 -6.14
N ALA A 156 -5.38 8.31 -7.05
CA ALA A 156 -5.26 8.65 -8.46
C ALA A 156 -5.97 7.63 -9.34
N MET A 157 -6.47 8.07 -10.50
CA MET A 157 -7.08 7.21 -11.50
C MET A 157 -6.50 7.50 -12.89
N ALA A 158 -6.38 6.47 -13.72
CA ALA A 158 -6.02 6.60 -15.12
C ALA A 158 -7.10 5.98 -16.03
N PRO A 159 -7.33 6.53 -17.24
CA PRO A 159 -8.35 6.02 -18.18
C PRO A 159 -8.20 4.55 -18.59
N ASN A 160 -7.03 3.96 -18.36
CA ASN A 160 -6.76 2.56 -18.65
C ASN A 160 -7.26 1.54 -17.61
N GLY A 161 -7.98 2.00 -16.59
CA GLY A 161 -8.54 1.15 -15.52
C GLY A 161 -7.64 0.94 -14.31
N LEU A 162 -6.59 1.75 -14.18
CA LEU A 162 -5.74 1.79 -13.00
C LEU A 162 -6.30 2.76 -11.95
N VAL A 163 -6.29 2.33 -10.69
CA VAL A 163 -6.45 3.20 -9.53
C VAL A 163 -5.27 3.02 -8.59
N LEU A 164 -4.71 4.12 -8.10
CA LEU A 164 -3.66 4.16 -7.09
C LEU A 164 -4.27 4.61 -5.75
N THR A 165 -4.03 3.87 -4.68
CA THR A 165 -4.35 4.27 -3.30
C THR A 165 -3.14 4.06 -2.41
N HIS A 166 -3.09 4.69 -1.23
CA HIS A 166 -2.05 4.39 -0.25
C HIS A 166 -2.27 3.01 0.38
N ALA A 167 -3.43 2.77 1.00
CA ALA A 167 -3.80 1.50 1.61
C ALA A 167 -4.89 0.76 0.82
N ALA A 168 -5.34 -0.40 1.31
CA ALA A 168 -6.33 -1.23 0.63
C ALA A 168 -7.70 -0.52 0.51
N PRO A 169 -8.43 -0.69 -0.60
CA PRO A 169 -9.68 0.04 -0.87
C PRO A 169 -10.89 -0.54 -0.13
N ARG A 170 -10.88 -0.54 1.22
CA ARG A 170 -11.92 -1.18 2.05
C ARG A 170 -13.26 -0.43 2.04
N SER A 171 -13.23 0.88 1.79
CA SER A 171 -14.40 1.76 1.64
C SER A 171 -14.25 2.63 0.40
N THR A 172 -15.35 3.24 -0.04
CA THR A 172 -15.41 4.15 -1.19
C THR A 172 -16.55 5.14 -1.02
N GLU A 173 -16.44 6.28 -1.67
CA GLU A 173 -17.59 7.16 -1.93
C GLU A 173 -18.42 6.63 -3.13
N PRO A 174 -19.67 7.10 -3.31
CA PRO A 174 -20.53 6.67 -4.41
C PRO A 174 -20.01 7.07 -5.80
N ARG A 175 -19.40 8.25 -5.93
CA ARG A 175 -18.87 8.80 -7.20
C ARG A 175 -17.54 9.50 -7.01
N ALA A 176 -16.78 9.65 -8.10
CA ALA A 176 -15.50 10.37 -8.10
C ALA A 176 -15.58 11.79 -7.48
N ASP A 177 -16.62 12.56 -7.79
CA ASP A 177 -16.78 13.93 -7.27
C ASP A 177 -17.12 13.99 -5.77
N ASP A 178 -17.59 12.88 -5.20
CA ASP A 178 -17.92 12.80 -3.78
C ASP A 178 -16.66 12.74 -2.91
N PHE A 179 -15.57 12.19 -3.45
CA PHE A 179 -14.26 12.21 -2.78
C PHE A 179 -13.76 13.63 -2.55
N GLU A 180 -14.07 14.59 -3.43
CA GLU A 180 -13.59 15.97 -3.30
C GLU A 180 -14.15 16.68 -2.05
N ARG A 181 -15.22 16.13 -1.45
CA ARG A 181 -15.81 16.65 -0.21
C ARG A 181 -15.17 16.10 1.06
N LEU A 182 -14.24 15.14 0.94
CA LEU A 182 -13.53 14.57 2.07
C LEU A 182 -12.55 15.58 2.67
N ARG A 183 -12.58 15.66 4.00
CA ARG A 183 -11.69 16.51 4.80
C ARG A 183 -10.53 15.69 5.32
N TYR A 184 -9.34 16.27 5.40
CA TYR A 184 -8.17 15.63 6.03
C TYR A 184 -8.07 15.93 7.54
N ASP A 185 -8.83 16.88 8.05
CA ASP A 185 -8.83 17.26 9.46
C ASP A 185 -9.92 16.55 10.29
N GLY A 186 -9.84 16.68 11.61
CA GLY A 186 -10.82 16.11 12.53
C GLY A 186 -10.51 14.69 13.04
N TYR A 187 -9.36 14.11 12.69
CA TYR A 187 -8.99 12.75 13.06
C TYR A 187 -7.94 12.67 14.17
N ARG A 188 -7.39 13.80 14.64
CA ARG A 188 -6.30 13.83 15.65
C ARG A 188 -6.61 13.04 16.92
N THR A 189 -7.87 12.98 17.34
CA THR A 189 -8.32 12.27 18.55
C THR A 189 -8.86 10.87 18.27
N VAL A 190 -8.90 10.44 17.01
CA VAL A 190 -9.36 9.10 16.65
C VAL A 190 -8.27 8.08 17.01
N PRO A 191 -8.58 7.03 17.78
CA PRO A 191 -7.61 5.99 18.07
C PRO A 191 -7.14 5.29 16.79
N LEU A 192 -5.82 5.05 16.66
CA LEU A 192 -5.21 4.43 15.46
C LEU A 192 -5.92 3.13 15.04
N LEU A 193 -6.27 2.28 16.00
CA LEU A 193 -6.94 1.00 15.76
C LEU A 193 -8.35 1.14 15.16
N ARG A 194 -8.92 2.34 15.19
CA ARG A 194 -10.27 2.64 14.66
C ARG A 194 -10.21 3.39 13.33
N MET A 195 -9.06 3.94 12.94
CA MET A 195 -8.94 4.77 11.74
C MET A 195 -9.50 4.08 10.49
N ALA A 196 -9.16 2.80 10.27
CA ALA A 196 -9.62 2.03 9.12
C ALA A 196 -11.15 1.76 9.08
N ASP A 197 -11.87 2.05 10.17
CA ASP A 197 -13.31 1.83 10.32
C ASP A 197 -14.12 3.14 10.44
N VAL A 198 -13.48 4.32 10.41
CA VAL A 198 -14.19 5.60 10.59
C VAL A 198 -15.02 5.95 9.37
N ASP A 199 -14.37 6.08 8.23
CA ASP A 199 -14.96 6.51 6.97
C ASP A 199 -14.05 6.13 5.78
N THR A 200 -14.35 6.66 4.60
CA THR A 200 -13.57 6.42 3.37
C THR A 200 -12.14 6.93 3.46
N LEU A 201 -11.89 8.08 4.08
CA LEU A 201 -10.52 8.58 4.26
C LEU A 201 -9.74 7.61 5.15
N GLY A 202 -10.29 7.29 6.31
CA GLY A 202 -9.65 6.38 7.27
C GLY A 202 -9.39 5.00 6.65
N ALA A 203 -10.33 4.46 5.89
CA ALA A 203 -10.15 3.20 5.18
C ALA A 203 -9.03 3.25 4.12
N LEU A 204 -9.00 4.28 3.27
CA LEU A 204 -8.00 4.41 2.20
C LEU A 204 -6.58 4.69 2.69
N LEU A 205 -6.44 5.15 3.95
CA LEU A 205 -5.15 5.40 4.57
C LEU A 205 -4.68 4.26 5.49
N TRP A 206 -5.57 3.48 6.11
CA TRP A 206 -5.20 2.55 7.18
C TRP A 206 -5.62 1.09 6.97
N ALA A 207 -6.47 0.80 5.98
CA ALA A 207 -6.92 -0.56 5.77
C ALA A 207 -5.83 -1.43 5.14
N ARG A 208 -5.53 -2.56 5.80
CA ARG A 208 -4.57 -3.55 5.31
C ARG A 208 -5.11 -4.46 4.21
N MET A 209 -6.42 -4.66 4.21
CA MET A 209 -7.07 -5.63 3.33
C MET A 209 -8.40 -5.09 2.82
N ALA A 210 -8.74 -5.47 1.60
CA ALA A 210 -10.07 -5.31 1.05
C ALA A 210 -10.47 -6.54 0.21
N THR A 211 -11.76 -6.85 0.23
CA THR A 211 -12.37 -7.89 -0.61
C THR A 211 -12.42 -7.44 -2.06
N GLU A 212 -12.47 -8.40 -3.00
CA GLU A 212 -12.68 -8.12 -4.43
C GLU A 212 -13.92 -7.22 -4.65
N GLY A 213 -15.02 -7.48 -3.93
CA GLY A 213 -16.23 -6.67 -4.02
C GLY A 213 -16.04 -5.22 -3.57
N GLN A 214 -15.18 -4.96 -2.59
CA GLN A 214 -14.81 -3.61 -2.15
C GLN A 214 -13.99 -2.88 -3.20
N ALA A 215 -12.96 -3.52 -3.74
CA ALA A 215 -12.16 -2.92 -4.82
C ALA A 215 -12.98 -2.63 -6.07
N ARG A 216 -13.88 -3.54 -6.47
CA ARG A 216 -14.79 -3.29 -7.59
C ARG A 216 -15.77 -2.15 -7.34
N ARG A 217 -16.20 -1.93 -6.09
CA ARG A 217 -17.01 -0.75 -5.75
C ARG A 217 -16.23 0.54 -5.96
N LEU A 218 -14.96 0.59 -5.56
CA LEU A 218 -14.11 1.75 -5.83
C LEU A 218 -13.93 1.98 -7.34
N LEU A 219 -13.64 0.92 -8.11
CA LEU A 219 -13.51 1.02 -9.57
C LEU A 219 -14.79 1.58 -10.21
N ARG A 220 -15.98 1.09 -9.83
CA ARG A 220 -17.25 1.64 -10.33
C ARG A 220 -17.51 3.07 -9.90
N ALA A 221 -17.18 3.44 -8.66
CA ALA A 221 -17.33 4.82 -8.20
C ALA A 221 -16.49 5.82 -9.04
N LEU A 222 -15.33 5.37 -9.52
CA LEU A 222 -14.41 6.22 -10.28
C LEU A 222 -14.66 6.20 -11.79
N PHE A 223 -15.08 5.06 -12.36
CA PHE A 223 -15.23 4.87 -13.81
C PHE A 223 -16.68 4.67 -14.29
N GLY A 224 -17.64 4.54 -13.39
CA GLY A 224 -19.05 4.25 -13.68
C GLY A 224 -19.42 2.76 -13.56
N ASP A 225 -20.72 2.47 -13.49
CA ASP A 225 -21.22 1.11 -13.22
C ASP A 225 -20.95 0.11 -14.36
N GLU A 226 -20.87 0.59 -15.59
CA GLU A 226 -20.53 -0.20 -16.78
C GLU A 226 -19.05 -0.61 -16.84
N PHE A 227 -18.23 -0.10 -15.91
CA PHE A 227 -16.81 -0.37 -15.89
C PHE A 227 -16.51 -1.72 -15.21
N THR A 228 -16.10 -2.70 -16.02
CA THR A 228 -15.89 -4.09 -15.59
C THR A 228 -14.41 -4.51 -15.53
N GLU A 229 -13.50 -3.66 -15.99
CA GLU A 229 -12.12 -4.01 -16.29
C GLU A 229 -11.14 -3.04 -15.62
N GLY A 230 -10.34 -3.49 -14.66
CA GLY A 230 -9.38 -2.60 -14.01
C GLY A 230 -8.82 -3.23 -12.74
N PHE A 231 -7.94 -2.49 -12.08
CA PHE A 231 -7.42 -2.90 -10.78
C PHE A 231 -6.96 -1.70 -9.95
N VAL A 232 -6.96 -1.91 -8.64
CA VAL A 232 -6.40 -1.01 -7.64
C VAL A 232 -5.02 -1.51 -7.26
N THR A 233 -4.04 -0.62 -7.21
CA THR A 233 -2.73 -0.90 -6.61
C THR A 233 -2.49 0.00 -5.41
N PHE A 234 -1.87 -0.56 -4.38
CA PHE A 234 -1.63 0.10 -3.11
C PHE A 234 -0.34 -0.39 -2.44
N GLY A 235 0.10 0.34 -1.42
CA GLY A 235 1.24 0.02 -0.56
C GLY A 235 0.79 -0.30 0.87
N HIS A 236 1.33 0.41 1.86
CA HIS A 236 0.99 0.37 3.30
C HIS A 236 1.39 -0.93 4.02
N ASP A 237 1.16 -2.09 3.41
CA ASP A 237 1.64 -3.36 3.91
C ASP A 237 2.93 -3.78 3.22
N VAL A 238 3.85 -4.34 4.01
CA VAL A 238 5.09 -4.94 3.51
C VAL A 238 4.81 -6.34 3.00
N VAL A 239 5.03 -6.56 1.70
CA VAL A 239 5.02 -7.86 1.05
C VAL A 239 6.46 -8.29 0.76
N HIS A 240 6.96 -9.27 1.49
CA HIS A 240 8.37 -9.69 1.44
C HIS A 240 8.82 -10.25 0.08
N GLU A 241 7.88 -10.72 -0.75
CA GLU A 241 8.10 -11.14 -2.13
C GLU A 241 8.25 -9.97 -3.11
N GLY A 242 7.96 -8.74 -2.65
CA GLY A 242 7.95 -7.51 -3.42
C GLY A 242 6.54 -7.06 -3.84
N TYR A 243 5.62 -8.01 -4.02
CA TYR A 243 4.20 -7.71 -4.31
C TYR A 243 3.32 -8.94 -4.07
N ASP A 244 2.03 -8.72 -3.83
CA ASP A 244 1.01 -9.77 -3.70
C ASP A 244 -0.26 -9.40 -4.48
N ARG A 245 -0.81 -10.35 -5.22
CA ARG A 245 -2.08 -10.20 -5.94
C ARG A 245 -3.19 -10.85 -5.12
N PHE A 246 -3.90 -10.06 -4.33
CA PHE A 246 -5.00 -10.56 -3.51
C PHE A 246 -6.18 -11.10 -4.32
N SER A 247 -6.40 -10.52 -5.51
CA SER A 247 -7.55 -10.79 -6.38
C SER A 247 -7.33 -10.20 -7.78
N ALA A 248 -8.28 -10.40 -8.70
CA ALA A 248 -8.22 -9.81 -10.03
C ALA A 248 -8.24 -8.27 -9.99
N SER A 249 -8.93 -7.67 -9.02
CA SER A 249 -9.06 -6.21 -8.95
C SER A 249 -8.03 -5.54 -8.03
N GLN A 250 -7.07 -6.27 -7.44
CA GLN A 250 -6.18 -5.71 -6.41
C GLN A 250 -4.77 -6.30 -6.40
N ILE A 251 -3.78 -5.42 -6.24
CA ILE A 251 -2.38 -5.78 -6.03
C ILE A 251 -1.72 -4.85 -5.01
N CYS A 252 -1.10 -5.42 -3.97
CA CYS A 252 -0.21 -4.68 -3.07
C CYS A 252 1.22 -4.80 -3.58
N VAL A 253 1.94 -3.69 -3.61
CA VAL A 253 3.32 -3.62 -4.07
C VAL A 253 4.16 -2.98 -2.99
N SER A 254 5.34 -3.54 -2.72
CA SER A 254 6.29 -3.02 -1.75
C SER A 254 7.59 -2.68 -2.47
N THR A 255 7.89 -1.38 -2.50
CA THR A 255 8.95 -0.85 -3.38
C THR A 255 10.20 -0.40 -2.64
N SER A 256 10.10 -0.16 -1.34
CA SER A 256 11.18 0.39 -0.53
C SER A 256 11.19 -0.19 0.89
N PHE A 257 10.45 0.40 1.82
CA PHE A 257 10.50 0.05 3.24
C PHE A 257 10.14 -1.41 3.52
N GLY A 258 10.83 -2.01 4.49
CA GLY A 258 10.54 -3.38 4.93
C GLY A 258 11.12 -4.47 4.04
N LEU A 259 11.93 -4.11 3.03
CA LEU A 259 12.49 -5.04 2.06
C LEU A 259 14.01 -4.95 1.93
N ASP A 260 14.62 -6.10 1.72
CA ASP A 260 15.97 -6.16 1.19
C ASP A 260 16.00 -5.64 -0.25
N ASP A 261 17.11 -4.99 -0.61
CA ASP A 261 17.29 -4.37 -1.93
C ASP A 261 16.95 -5.31 -3.11
N GLU A 262 17.20 -6.61 -2.99
CA GLU A 262 16.92 -7.63 -4.00
C GLU A 262 15.44 -8.03 -4.13
N ARG A 263 14.60 -7.66 -3.15
CA ARG A 263 13.16 -7.93 -3.12
C ARG A 263 12.31 -6.73 -3.52
N LYS A 264 12.87 -5.53 -3.44
CA LYS A 264 12.20 -4.29 -3.84
C LYS A 264 11.68 -4.38 -5.26
N THR A 265 10.40 -4.08 -5.42
CA THR A 265 9.68 -4.23 -6.68
C THR A 265 8.92 -2.95 -6.96
N TYR A 266 9.00 -2.42 -8.18
CA TYR A 266 8.20 -1.25 -8.60
C TYR A 266 7.30 -1.62 -9.79
N LEU A 267 6.23 -0.84 -9.98
CA LEU A 267 5.39 -0.98 -11.16
C LEU A 267 5.84 -0.02 -12.25
N ARG A 268 5.86 -0.52 -13.49
CA ARG A 268 5.99 0.27 -14.71
C ARG A 268 4.81 -0.05 -15.62
N LEU A 269 4.00 0.96 -15.94
CA LEU A 269 2.78 0.82 -16.73
C LEU A 269 2.84 1.74 -17.95
N ASP A 270 2.32 1.28 -19.08
CA ASP A 270 2.06 2.11 -20.25
C ASP A 270 0.62 2.59 -20.17
N LEU A 271 0.41 3.89 -19.99
CA LEU A 271 -0.91 4.47 -19.81
C LEU A 271 -1.80 4.35 -21.06
N SER A 272 -1.21 4.13 -22.23
CA SER A 272 -1.95 3.91 -23.48
C SER A 272 -2.53 2.49 -23.61
N GLN A 273 -2.09 1.54 -22.78
CA GLN A 273 -2.63 0.18 -22.74
C GLN A 273 -3.80 0.11 -21.77
N ARG A 274 -4.80 -0.72 -22.07
CA ARG A 274 -5.89 -1.05 -21.15
C ARG A 274 -5.56 -2.28 -20.32
N TYR A 275 -5.84 -2.24 -19.02
CA TYR A 275 -5.57 -3.35 -18.11
C TYR A 275 -6.85 -3.92 -17.54
N ALA A 276 -7.24 -5.11 -18.01
CA ALA A 276 -8.48 -5.75 -17.55
C ALA A 276 -8.48 -6.15 -16.07
N SER A 277 -7.30 -6.42 -15.50
CA SER A 277 -7.13 -6.86 -14.10
C SER A 277 -5.66 -6.79 -13.67
N ALA A 278 -5.39 -6.96 -12.37
CA ALA A 278 -4.05 -7.13 -11.81
C ALA A 278 -3.32 -8.38 -12.38
N HIS A 279 -4.07 -9.35 -12.91
CA HIS A 279 -3.51 -10.51 -13.60
C HIS A 279 -3.01 -10.18 -15.01
N ALA A 280 -3.28 -8.99 -15.56
CA ALA A 280 -2.65 -8.54 -16.81
C ALA A 280 -1.18 -8.14 -16.61
N LEU A 281 -0.78 -7.85 -15.37
CA LEU A 281 0.60 -7.48 -15.02
C LEU A 281 1.54 -8.68 -15.16
N ARG A 282 2.73 -8.46 -15.71
CA ARG A 282 3.77 -9.49 -15.90
C ARG A 282 5.01 -9.10 -15.13
N GLU A 283 5.77 -10.05 -14.61
CA GLU A 283 7.10 -9.73 -14.10
C GLU A 283 8.05 -9.42 -15.26
N GLY A 284 8.71 -8.26 -15.20
CA GLY A 284 9.76 -7.85 -16.11
C GLY A 284 11.13 -8.04 -15.45
N VAL A 285 12.09 -8.61 -16.19
CA VAL A 285 13.48 -8.71 -15.73
C VAL A 285 14.22 -7.40 -16.07
N GLY A 286 15.03 -6.91 -15.13
CA GLY A 286 15.72 -5.62 -15.17
C GLY A 286 16.35 -5.24 -16.52
N CYS A 287 16.26 -3.94 -16.84
CA CYS A 287 16.65 -3.31 -18.10
C CYS A 287 17.89 -3.94 -18.79
N ARG A 288 17.64 -4.71 -19.85
CA ARG A 288 18.40 -4.59 -21.11
C ARG A 288 17.42 -4.14 -22.18
N CYS A 289 17.62 -2.92 -22.66
CA CYS A 289 16.84 -2.35 -23.75
C CYS A 289 16.71 -3.33 -24.93
N ARG A 290 15.48 -3.71 -25.24
CA ARG A 290 14.90 -3.71 -26.59
C ARG A 290 13.39 -3.89 -26.47
N CYS A 291 12.67 -2.94 -27.03
CA CYS A 291 11.22 -2.73 -27.02
C CYS A 291 10.38 -4.01 -27.14
N THR A 292 9.50 -4.24 -26.15
CA THR A 292 8.15 -4.82 -26.32
C THR A 292 7.27 -4.25 -25.22
N LEU A 293 6.13 -3.66 -25.61
CA LEU A 293 5.17 -2.97 -24.75
C LEU A 293 4.34 -3.96 -23.93
N SER A 294 4.47 -3.93 -22.61
CA SER A 294 3.61 -4.61 -21.64
C SER A 294 3.71 -3.95 -20.26
N ALA A 295 2.69 -4.14 -19.41
CA ALA A 295 2.80 -3.78 -17.98
C ALA A 295 3.78 -4.70 -17.28
N GLU A 296 4.72 -4.12 -16.55
CA GLU A 296 5.81 -4.85 -15.93
C GLU A 296 5.92 -4.56 -14.43
N ILE A 297 5.98 -5.64 -13.66
CA ILE A 297 6.40 -5.69 -12.26
C ILE A 297 7.90 -5.95 -12.27
N ARG A 298 8.72 -5.01 -11.81
CA ARG A 298 10.17 -5.11 -11.96
C ARG A 298 10.87 -5.25 -10.62
N ARG A 299 11.69 -6.30 -10.48
CA ARG A 299 12.63 -6.43 -9.36
C ARG A 299 13.83 -5.51 -9.52
N ARG A 300 14.29 -4.97 -8.40
CA ARG A 300 15.51 -4.15 -8.35
C ARG A 300 16.76 -5.01 -8.69
N PRO A 301 17.67 -4.53 -9.55
CA PRO A 301 18.97 -5.18 -9.73
C PRO A 301 19.82 -5.01 -8.47
N ALA A 302 20.42 -6.10 -7.99
CA ALA A 302 21.21 -6.13 -6.75
C ALA A 302 22.48 -5.26 -6.77
N ASN A 303 22.85 -4.67 -7.91
CA ASN A 303 24.05 -3.83 -8.04
C ASN A 303 23.73 -2.53 -8.80
N ALA A 304 23.69 -1.41 -8.08
CA ALA A 304 23.82 -0.08 -8.66
C ALA A 304 25.27 0.42 -8.40
N PRO A 305 25.99 0.93 -9.41
CA PRO A 305 27.28 1.56 -9.16
C PRO A 305 27.08 2.81 -8.31
N LYS A 306 28.01 3.05 -7.37
CA LYS A 306 28.08 4.30 -6.61
C LYS A 306 28.18 5.47 -7.60
N ILE A 307 27.14 6.29 -7.69
CA ILE A 307 27.18 7.56 -8.40
C ILE A 307 28.06 8.49 -7.55
N LEU A 308 29.31 8.67 -7.96
CA LEU A 308 30.13 9.76 -7.44
C LEU A 308 29.55 11.08 -7.99
N PRO A 309 29.43 12.13 -7.17
CA PRO A 309 28.97 13.42 -7.65
C PRO A 309 29.94 13.91 -8.73
N ALA A 310 29.38 14.26 -9.89
CA ALA A 310 30.11 14.89 -10.97
C ALA A 310 30.66 16.23 -10.45
N VAL A 311 31.99 16.31 -10.32
CA VAL A 311 32.68 17.58 -10.11
C VAL A 311 32.48 18.41 -11.37
N VAL A 312 31.63 19.43 -11.27
CA VAL A 312 31.52 20.49 -12.27
C VAL A 312 32.86 21.23 -12.30
N ARG A 313 33.67 20.94 -13.32
CA ARG A 313 34.87 21.72 -13.65
C ARG A 313 34.44 23.05 -14.28
N ALA A 314 34.50 24.12 -13.50
CA ALA A 314 34.57 25.47 -14.06
C ALA A 314 35.96 25.69 -14.68
N GLY A 315 35.98 26.15 -15.93
CA GLY A 315 37.21 26.50 -16.65
C GLY A 315 37.92 27.72 -16.04
N GLY A 316 39.25 27.66 -15.98
CA GLY A 316 40.11 28.82 -15.72
C GLY A 316 40.23 29.75 -16.95
N PRO A 317 41.03 30.84 -16.85
CA PRO A 317 42.47 30.64 -17.06
C PRO A 317 43.46 31.55 -16.27
N ARG A 318 44.67 30.98 -16.13
CA ARG A 318 46.06 31.55 -16.20
C ARG A 318 46.72 32.28 -15.01
N ARG A 319 47.71 31.54 -14.45
CA ARG A 319 49.16 31.81 -14.23
C ARG A 319 49.63 32.97 -13.32
N LEU A 320 50.40 32.61 -12.28
CA LEU A 320 51.86 32.86 -12.13
C LEU A 320 52.45 31.95 -11.02
N ALA A 321 53.76 31.69 -11.08
CA ALA A 321 54.51 30.62 -10.39
C ALA A 321 55.27 31.13 -9.12
N PRO A 322 56.35 30.48 -8.61
CA PRO A 322 56.34 29.36 -7.65
C PRO A 322 57.20 29.60 -6.38
N THR A 323 57.01 28.82 -5.30
CA THR A 323 58.07 28.62 -4.28
C THR A 323 58.10 27.18 -3.72
N ARG A 324 59.34 26.66 -3.60
CA ARG A 324 59.79 25.33 -3.18
C ARG A 324 59.64 25.11 -1.66
N GLY A 325 59.15 23.97 -1.17
CA GLY A 325 59.91 22.81 -0.65
C GLY A 325 59.65 22.62 0.88
N PRO A 326 60.10 21.55 1.59
CA PRO A 326 60.34 20.14 1.25
C PRO A 326 59.49 19.13 2.09
N ARG A 327 59.48 17.84 1.68
CA ARG A 327 59.01 16.65 2.45
C ARG A 327 60.11 16.16 3.41
N PRO A 328 59.81 15.32 4.43
CA PRO A 328 59.86 13.84 4.27
C PRO A 328 58.77 13.10 5.09
N GLY A 329 58.22 11.96 4.66
CA GLY A 329 58.71 10.57 4.84
C GLY A 329 57.46 9.76 5.28
N GLY A 330 57.02 8.70 4.61
CA GLY A 330 57.68 7.40 4.48
C GLY A 330 57.24 6.50 5.63
N VAL A 331 56.37 5.51 5.39
CA VAL A 331 56.47 4.08 5.74
C VAL A 331 55.11 3.41 5.44
N ASP A 332 55.15 2.40 4.58
CA ASP A 332 54.18 1.33 4.41
C ASP A 332 54.93 0.06 4.86
N PRO A 333 54.27 -0.96 5.48
CA PRO A 333 53.95 -2.11 4.63
C PRO A 333 52.72 -2.95 5.07
N GLY A 334 52.11 -3.60 4.09
CA GLY A 334 52.09 -5.06 4.07
C GLY A 334 50.78 -5.81 4.41
N MET A 335 50.10 -6.23 3.33
CA MET A 335 49.40 -7.52 3.08
C MET A 335 48.50 -8.18 4.16
N ASN A 336 47.25 -8.46 3.80
CA ASN A 336 46.82 -9.84 3.49
C ASN A 336 45.40 -9.93 2.89
N GLY A 337 45.25 -10.85 1.94
CA GLY A 337 44.06 -11.05 1.14
C GLY A 337 43.03 -11.99 1.77
N ALA A 338 41.78 -11.80 1.35
CA ALA A 338 40.72 -12.80 1.44
C ALA A 338 39.70 -12.51 0.33
N SER A 339 39.89 -13.16 -0.81
CA SER A 339 38.89 -13.25 -1.88
C SER A 339 37.68 -14.02 -1.36
N ARG A 340 36.61 -13.31 -0.99
CA ARG A 340 35.30 -13.90 -0.75
C ARG A 340 34.55 -13.98 -2.07
N ARG A 341 34.35 -15.22 -2.54
CA ARG A 341 33.43 -15.56 -3.63
C ARG A 341 32.02 -15.06 -3.28
N SER A 342 31.43 -14.27 -4.17
CA SER A 342 30.00 -13.93 -4.13
C SER A 342 29.16 -15.14 -4.56
N PRO A 343 28.07 -15.50 -3.86
CA PRO A 343 27.13 -16.50 -4.35
C PRO A 343 26.34 -15.94 -5.54
N GLY A 344 26.21 -16.74 -6.59
CA GLY A 344 25.52 -16.35 -7.82
C GLY A 344 24.01 -16.19 -7.64
N HIS A 345 23.44 -15.24 -8.39
CA HIS A 345 22.00 -15.04 -8.50
C HIS A 345 21.45 -15.71 -9.76
N LYS A 346 20.29 -16.36 -9.60
CA LYS A 346 19.56 -17.10 -10.62
C LYS A 346 18.86 -16.15 -11.60
N THR A 347 18.92 -16.49 -12.88
CA THR A 347 18.14 -15.88 -13.97
C THR A 347 17.02 -16.85 -14.37
N VAL A 348 15.80 -16.35 -14.56
CA VAL A 348 14.68 -17.10 -15.14
C VAL A 348 14.10 -16.25 -16.28
N THR A 349 13.90 -16.86 -17.45
CA THR A 349 13.39 -16.22 -18.66
C THR A 349 12.15 -16.97 -19.14
N ILE A 350 11.04 -16.27 -19.42
CA ILE A 350 9.90 -16.84 -20.14
C ILE A 350 9.46 -15.84 -21.22
N ARG A 351 9.34 -16.32 -22.47
CA ARG A 351 8.74 -15.62 -23.61
C ARG A 351 7.30 -16.08 -23.80
N GLY A 352 6.37 -15.15 -23.97
CA GLY A 352 4.99 -15.41 -24.37
C GLY A 352 4.60 -14.58 -25.58
N MET A 353 3.99 -15.24 -26.57
CA MET A 353 3.56 -14.67 -27.86
C MET A 353 2.32 -13.78 -27.73
N LEU A 354 2.23 -12.76 -28.59
CA LEU A 354 1.02 -11.96 -28.80
C LEU A 354 0.01 -12.76 -29.64
N SER A 355 -1.26 -12.72 -29.23
CA SER A 355 -2.40 -12.95 -30.13
C SER A 355 -2.86 -11.61 -30.71
N PRO A 356 -3.10 -11.50 -32.02
CA PRO A 356 -3.63 -10.28 -32.62
C PRO A 356 -5.13 -10.22 -32.35
N CYS A 357 -5.57 -9.14 -31.68
CA CYS A 357 -6.99 -8.82 -31.58
C CYS A 357 -7.34 -7.85 -32.71
N SER A 358 -8.08 -8.33 -33.69
CA SER A 358 -8.59 -7.56 -34.84
C SER A 358 -9.65 -6.57 -34.37
N ARG A 359 -9.48 -5.27 -34.66
CA ARG A 359 -10.58 -4.29 -34.62
C ARG A 359 -11.17 -4.12 -36.02
N PRO A 360 -12.50 -4.07 -36.18
CA PRO A 360 -13.10 -3.57 -37.40
C PRO A 360 -13.12 -2.04 -37.42
N SER A 361 -12.76 -1.49 -38.57
CA SER A 361 -12.90 -0.09 -38.96
C SER A 361 -14.38 0.26 -39.11
N ALA A 362 -14.83 1.36 -38.47
CA ALA A 362 -16.12 1.98 -38.77
C ALA A 362 -15.88 3.43 -39.21
N ALA A 363 -16.34 3.72 -40.42
CA ALA A 363 -16.33 5.01 -41.08
C ALA A 363 -17.38 5.95 -40.48
N GLU A 364 -17.13 7.25 -40.60
CA GLU A 364 -18.09 8.32 -40.36
C GLU A 364 -19.29 8.24 -41.32
N PRO A 365 -20.43 8.84 -40.93
CA PRO A 365 -21.11 9.68 -41.89
C PRO A 365 -21.55 11.05 -41.33
N THR A 366 -21.50 12.01 -42.25
CA THR A 366 -21.94 13.39 -42.19
C THR A 366 -23.46 13.60 -42.04
N ASP A 367 -23.78 14.81 -41.58
CA ASP A 367 -25.09 15.45 -41.38
C ASP A 367 -26.22 15.20 -42.40
N ALA A 368 -27.46 15.09 -41.90
CA ALA A 368 -28.53 16.08 -42.13
C ALA A 368 -29.93 15.56 -41.71
N ALA A 369 -30.74 16.49 -41.18
CA ALA A 369 -32.06 16.33 -40.57
C ALA A 369 -33.20 15.97 -41.55
N ILE A 370 -34.34 15.46 -40.99
CA ILE A 370 -35.73 16.00 -41.14
C ILE A 370 -36.84 14.95 -40.80
N LEU A 371 -37.75 15.37 -39.89
CA LEU A 371 -39.19 15.05 -39.69
C LEU A 371 -39.74 13.60 -39.64
N GLY A 372 -40.24 13.22 -38.44
CA GLY A 372 -41.69 13.18 -38.16
C GLY A 372 -42.54 11.91 -38.43
N ARG A 373 -43.20 11.43 -37.36
CA ARG A 373 -44.57 10.83 -37.23
C ARG A 373 -44.69 9.35 -36.75
N ARG A 374 -45.23 9.24 -35.53
CA ARG A 374 -46.35 8.41 -35.01
C ARG A 374 -46.69 7.00 -35.58
N ALA A 375 -46.66 6.04 -34.63
CA ALA A 375 -47.74 5.14 -34.16
C ALA A 375 -48.21 3.89 -34.96
N ALA A 376 -48.12 2.71 -34.30
CA ALA A 376 -49.13 1.62 -34.11
C ALA A 376 -48.39 0.33 -33.61
N LYS A 377 -48.62 -0.23 -32.40
CA LYS A 377 -49.59 -1.32 -32.02
C LYS A 377 -49.89 -2.28 -33.19
N THR A 378 -49.71 -3.61 -33.13
CA THR A 378 -50.19 -4.68 -32.22
C THR A 378 -49.65 -6.06 -32.77
N PRO A 379 -50.01 -7.27 -32.30
CA PRO A 379 -49.59 -8.00 -31.08
C PRO A 379 -49.10 -9.46 -31.33
N CYS A 380 -48.85 -10.19 -30.22
CA CYS A 380 -48.97 -11.65 -30.01
C CYS A 380 -48.18 -12.63 -30.90
N GLU A 381 -47.26 -13.39 -30.29
CA GLU A 381 -47.28 -14.86 -30.29
C GLU A 381 -46.21 -15.44 -29.33
N GLU A 382 -46.68 -16.12 -28.29
CA GLU A 382 -46.00 -17.15 -27.48
C GLU A 382 -47.01 -18.33 -27.42
N PRO A 383 -46.65 -19.60 -27.11
CA PRO A 383 -45.44 -20.03 -26.41
C PRO A 383 -44.74 -21.28 -26.98
N PHE A 384 -43.46 -21.46 -26.63
CA PHE A 384 -42.76 -22.75 -26.79
C PHE A 384 -42.32 -23.25 -25.40
N ARG A 385 -42.88 -24.39 -24.97
CA ARG A 385 -42.45 -25.15 -23.78
C ARG A 385 -41.42 -26.20 -24.19
N PRO A 386 -40.28 -26.34 -23.48
CA PRO A 386 -39.53 -27.58 -23.47
C PRO A 386 -39.84 -28.38 -22.19
N GLN A 387 -40.06 -29.68 -22.39
CA GLN A 387 -40.34 -30.68 -21.37
C GLN A 387 -39.07 -31.11 -20.63
N ASP A 388 -39.26 -31.42 -19.35
CA ASP A 388 -38.31 -32.06 -18.45
C ASP A 388 -37.93 -33.48 -18.92
N VAL A 389 -36.63 -33.80 -18.92
CA VAL A 389 -36.13 -35.17 -18.95
C VAL A 389 -34.93 -35.26 -18.00
N GLU A 390 -35.16 -35.73 -16.77
CA GLU A 390 -34.11 -36.22 -15.87
C GLU A 390 -33.76 -37.69 -16.20
N PRO A 391 -32.47 -38.08 -16.21
CA PRO A 391 -32.08 -39.48 -16.25
C PRO A 391 -31.97 -40.10 -14.84
N PRO A 392 -32.22 -41.42 -14.69
CA PRO A 392 -32.33 -42.06 -13.38
C PRO A 392 -30.97 -42.34 -12.72
N MET A 393 -30.92 -42.14 -11.40
CA MET A 393 -29.81 -42.56 -10.53
C MET A 393 -29.74 -44.09 -10.37
N PRO A 394 -28.54 -44.70 -10.36
CA PRO A 394 -28.39 -46.11 -10.01
C PRO A 394 -28.45 -46.34 -8.49
N LYS A 395 -29.00 -47.51 -8.13
CA LYS A 395 -29.22 -47.99 -6.75
C LYS A 395 -27.90 -48.32 -6.05
N LEU A 396 -27.76 -47.86 -4.81
CA LEU A 396 -26.72 -48.30 -3.88
C LEU A 396 -27.15 -49.60 -3.17
N SER A 397 -26.43 -50.68 -3.44
CA SER A 397 -26.28 -51.80 -2.53
C SER A 397 -24.86 -52.34 -2.65
N ASP A 398 -24.29 -52.68 -1.50
CA ASP A 398 -22.98 -53.29 -1.26
C ASP A 398 -21.75 -52.40 -1.40
N LEU A 399 -21.24 -51.98 -0.23
CA LEU A 399 -19.84 -52.22 0.18
C LEU A 399 -19.67 -51.80 1.65
N SER A 400 -19.86 -52.77 2.52
CA SER A 400 -19.29 -52.79 3.86
C SER A 400 -17.80 -53.19 3.76
N LEU A 401 -16.93 -52.43 4.45
CA LEU A 401 -15.74 -52.85 5.20
C LEU A 401 -14.66 -51.73 5.23
N LEU A 402 -14.02 -51.59 6.41
CA LEU A 402 -12.84 -50.79 6.80
C LEU A 402 -13.13 -49.47 7.58
N PRO A 403 -12.16 -48.94 8.39
CA PRO A 403 -12.02 -49.27 9.81
C PRO A 403 -12.07 -48.04 10.75
N ARG A 404 -11.97 -48.32 12.06
CA ARG A 404 -12.01 -47.46 13.25
C ARG A 404 -11.59 -45.98 13.11
N VAL A 405 -12.57 -45.13 13.42
CA VAL A 405 -12.57 -43.78 14.02
C VAL A 405 -11.20 -43.25 14.49
N THR A 406 -10.74 -42.17 13.86
CA THR A 406 -9.82 -41.18 14.43
C THR A 406 -10.59 -40.14 15.27
N PRO A 407 -10.00 -39.54 16.31
CA PRO A 407 -10.70 -38.59 17.17
C PRO A 407 -11.06 -37.30 16.41
N SER A 408 -12.22 -36.72 16.72
CA SER A 408 -12.70 -35.52 16.04
C SER A 408 -11.84 -34.28 16.38
N PRO A 409 -11.68 -33.33 15.44
CA PRO A 409 -10.91 -32.10 15.64
C PRO A 409 -11.43 -31.17 16.76
N GLU A 410 -12.63 -31.42 17.30
CA GLU A 410 -13.17 -30.66 18.44
C GLU A 410 -12.47 -30.99 19.78
N ARG A 411 -11.89 -32.20 19.90
CA ARG A 411 -11.16 -32.59 21.12
C ARG A 411 -9.83 -31.85 21.26
N ASP A 412 -9.16 -31.57 20.14
CA ASP A 412 -7.86 -30.89 20.11
C ASP A 412 -7.97 -29.38 20.39
N ALA A 413 -9.04 -28.73 19.91
CA ALA A 413 -9.27 -27.31 20.18
C ALA A 413 -9.53 -27.03 21.68
N ARG A 414 -10.21 -27.95 22.36
CA ARG A 414 -10.54 -27.85 23.80
C ARG A 414 -9.32 -28.10 24.69
N GLN A 415 -8.46 -29.05 24.29
CA GLN A 415 -7.18 -29.34 24.94
C GLN A 415 -6.21 -28.15 24.82
N LEU A 416 -6.10 -27.56 23.62
CA LEU A 416 -5.25 -26.39 23.35
C LEU A 416 -5.70 -25.15 24.14
N LEU A 417 -7.00 -24.94 24.32
CA LEU A 417 -7.52 -23.83 25.13
C LEU A 417 -7.21 -24.01 26.62
N LEU A 418 -7.34 -25.24 27.14
CA LEU A 418 -7.00 -25.60 28.52
C LEU A 418 -5.49 -25.47 28.80
N GLU A 419 -4.64 -25.80 27.83
CA GLU A 419 -3.20 -25.64 27.95
C GLU A 419 -2.76 -24.17 27.87
N SER A 420 -3.44 -23.35 27.06
CA SER A 420 -3.14 -21.91 26.92
C SER A 420 -3.49 -21.06 28.15
N THR A 421 -4.29 -21.58 29.08
CA THR A 421 -4.69 -20.89 30.32
C THR A 421 -3.87 -21.31 31.54
N ARG A 422 -2.96 -22.29 31.39
CA ARG A 422 -1.97 -22.64 32.41
C ARG A 422 -0.89 -21.56 32.48
N GLY A 423 -1.07 -20.63 33.41
CA GLY A 423 -0.13 -19.52 33.64
C GLY A 423 -0.79 -18.17 33.90
N VAL A 424 -2.12 -18.06 33.83
CA VAL A 424 -2.84 -16.84 34.19
C VAL A 424 -3.07 -16.84 35.71
N PRO A 425 -2.45 -15.92 36.49
CA PRO A 425 -2.53 -15.93 37.95
C PRO A 425 -3.88 -15.44 38.48
N ASP A 426 -4.69 -14.79 37.64
CA ASP A 426 -5.98 -14.24 38.02
C ASP A 426 -7.11 -15.26 37.80
N LEU A 427 -7.69 -15.71 38.91
CA LEU A 427 -8.79 -16.67 38.96
C LEU A 427 -10.06 -16.16 38.28
N SER A 428 -10.29 -14.85 38.25
CA SER A 428 -11.49 -14.24 37.65
C SER A 428 -11.43 -14.26 36.11
N LEU A 429 -10.25 -14.03 35.53
CA LEU A 429 -9.99 -14.19 34.09
C LEU A 429 -10.07 -15.66 33.65
N ARG A 430 -9.61 -16.58 34.49
CA ARG A 430 -9.69 -18.02 34.23
C ARG A 430 -11.15 -18.52 34.24
N ALA A 431 -11.97 -18.01 35.16
CA ALA A 431 -13.40 -18.32 35.21
C ALA A 431 -14.16 -17.78 33.99
N ALA A 432 -13.89 -16.53 33.57
CA ALA A 432 -14.50 -15.92 32.39
C ALA A 432 -14.13 -16.64 31.08
N ALA A 433 -12.88 -17.09 30.94
CA ALA A 433 -12.42 -17.87 29.79
C ALA A 433 -13.08 -19.25 29.72
N LEU A 434 -13.30 -19.90 30.87
CA LEU A 434 -14.01 -21.18 30.95
C LEU A 434 -15.52 -21.04 30.68
N GLN A 435 -16.15 -19.94 31.13
CA GLN A 435 -17.56 -19.64 30.87
C GLN A 435 -17.81 -19.35 29.38
N ALA A 436 -16.94 -18.58 28.73
CA ALA A 436 -17.02 -18.30 27.29
C ALA A 436 -16.83 -19.57 26.42
N ALA A 437 -16.09 -20.56 26.92
CA ALA A 437 -15.91 -21.86 26.28
C ALA A 437 -17.11 -22.82 26.48
N HIS A 438 -18.07 -22.49 27.36
CA HIS A 438 -19.23 -23.36 27.68
C HIS A 438 -20.60 -22.76 27.35
N GLY A 439 -20.70 -21.48 27.01
CA GLY A 439 -21.96 -20.88 26.57
C GLY A 439 -21.71 -19.84 25.48
N GLY A 440 -22.33 -20.02 24.32
CA GLY A 440 -22.22 -19.14 23.15
C GLY A 440 -22.87 -17.76 23.34
N HIS A 441 -22.37 -16.96 24.27
CA HIS A 441 -22.78 -15.55 24.47
C HIS A 441 -21.59 -14.60 24.35
N ARG A 442 -21.84 -13.38 23.86
CA ARG A 442 -20.82 -12.34 23.67
C ARG A 442 -20.40 -11.77 25.03
N LEU A 443 -19.09 -11.57 25.18
CA LEU A 443 -18.42 -11.04 26.39
C LEU A 443 -18.91 -9.64 26.83
N THR A 444 -19.69 -8.95 26.00
CA THR A 444 -20.22 -7.60 26.26
C THR A 444 -21.37 -7.57 27.26
N ASP A 445 -22.07 -8.69 27.46
CA ASP A 445 -23.34 -8.68 28.18
C ASP A 445 -23.17 -8.98 29.69
N VAL A 446 -21.96 -9.32 30.13
CA VAL A 446 -21.64 -9.60 31.55
C VAL A 446 -21.17 -8.33 32.30
N LEU A 447 -20.87 -7.24 31.58
CA LEU A 447 -20.34 -6.01 32.18
C LEU A 447 -21.31 -4.81 32.13
N ALA A 448 -22.57 -5.03 31.74
CA ALA A 448 -23.59 -3.99 31.69
C ALA A 448 -24.75 -4.30 32.65
N GLY A 449 -24.47 -4.17 33.95
CA GLY A 449 -25.47 -4.19 35.01
C GLY A 449 -25.07 -3.24 36.12
N ASP A 450 -25.41 -1.95 35.97
CA ASP A 450 -26.06 -1.15 37.02
C ASP A 450 -26.13 0.32 36.60
N ARG A 451 -27.36 0.84 36.51
CA ARG A 451 -27.67 2.27 36.52
C ARG A 451 -28.69 2.55 37.63
N VAL A 452 -28.58 3.78 38.15
CA VAL A 452 -29.47 4.57 39.04
C VAL A 452 -28.92 4.62 40.47
N ALA A 453 -28.49 5.78 41.02
CA ALA A 453 -29.27 7.00 41.15
C ALA A 453 -28.44 8.31 41.18
N SER A 454 -29.17 9.39 40.91
CA SER A 454 -28.85 10.82 40.96
C SER A 454 -28.22 11.32 42.28
N ASN A 455 -27.30 12.29 42.19
CA ASN A 455 -27.38 13.56 42.94
C ASN A 455 -26.34 14.59 42.49
N SER A 456 -26.70 15.85 42.74
CA SER A 456 -26.14 17.12 42.28
C SER A 456 -25.07 17.74 43.20
N PHE A 457 -24.21 18.59 42.60
CA PHE A 457 -23.24 19.59 43.14
C PHE A 457 -21.85 19.13 43.64
N PRO A 458 -20.82 20.01 43.69
CA PRO A 458 -20.42 21.12 42.81
C PRO A 458 -18.99 20.96 42.24
N ARG A 459 -18.64 21.80 41.26
CA ARG A 459 -17.28 21.96 40.71
C ARG A 459 -16.36 22.66 41.72
N GLU A 460 -15.37 21.95 42.25
CA GLU A 460 -14.12 22.53 42.75
C GLU A 460 -12.92 21.65 42.33
N GLY A 461 -11.77 22.29 42.19
CA GLY A 461 -10.69 21.91 41.28
C GLY A 461 -9.96 20.59 41.57
N LEU A 462 -9.53 19.94 40.49
CA LEU A 462 -8.53 18.88 40.48
C LEU A 462 -7.37 19.31 39.56
N PRO A 463 -6.11 19.15 39.99
CA PRO A 463 -4.95 19.49 39.17
C PRO A 463 -4.77 18.52 38.00
N SER A 464 -4.10 18.98 36.94
CA SER A 464 -3.92 18.27 35.67
C SER A 464 -3.20 16.93 35.83
N LEU A 465 -3.63 15.94 35.05
CA LEU A 465 -3.04 14.59 34.89
C LEU A 465 -1.63 14.57 34.23
N ALA A 466 -0.86 15.65 34.32
CA ALA A 466 0.47 15.76 33.70
C ALA A 466 1.63 15.23 34.57
N GLU A 467 1.40 14.81 35.82
CA GLU A 467 2.49 14.47 36.77
C GLU A 467 2.55 13.02 37.24
N ARG A 468 1.92 12.06 36.55
CA ARG A 468 2.11 10.64 36.86
C ARG A 468 2.79 9.92 35.70
N GLY A 469 4.08 9.64 35.91
CA GLY A 469 4.90 8.84 34.99
C GLY A 469 4.21 7.52 34.66
N LEU A 470 4.07 7.26 33.35
CA LEU A 470 3.56 6.00 32.83
C LEU A 470 4.61 4.89 33.03
N PRO A 471 4.20 3.67 33.44
CA PRO A 471 5.12 2.55 33.61
C PRO A 471 5.63 2.02 32.26
N PRO A 472 6.76 1.29 32.23
CA PRO A 472 7.48 0.88 31.01
C PRO A 472 6.75 -0.15 30.11
N ASP A 473 5.55 -0.57 30.49
CA ASP A 473 4.93 -1.80 29.97
C ASP A 473 4.09 -1.60 28.70
N ALA A 474 3.93 -0.35 28.25
CA ALA A 474 3.17 -0.03 27.03
C ALA A 474 3.81 -0.60 25.74
N ARG A 475 5.12 -0.85 25.73
CA ARG A 475 5.83 -1.46 24.58
C ARG A 475 5.50 -2.94 24.40
N HIS A 476 5.26 -3.67 25.49
CA HIS A 476 4.92 -5.11 25.42
C HIS A 476 3.49 -5.34 24.95
N ALA A 477 2.54 -4.48 25.34
CA ALA A 477 1.15 -4.57 24.91
C ALA A 477 1.00 -4.40 23.38
N ASN A 478 1.73 -3.45 22.80
CA ASN A 478 1.70 -3.20 21.35
C ASN A 478 2.35 -4.36 20.55
N HIS A 479 3.42 -4.96 21.09
CA HIS A 479 4.08 -6.11 20.48
C HIS A 479 3.21 -7.39 20.51
N ALA A 480 2.60 -7.70 21.66
CA ALA A 480 1.70 -8.85 21.81
C ALA A 480 0.47 -8.73 20.90
N PHE A 481 -0.08 -7.51 20.75
CA PHE A 481 -1.23 -7.25 19.90
C PHE A 481 -0.89 -7.38 18.41
N THR A 482 0.26 -6.84 17.99
CA THR A 482 0.78 -7.01 16.61
C THR A 482 0.98 -8.50 16.27
N LEU A 483 1.45 -9.29 17.23
CA LEU A 483 1.61 -10.74 17.07
C LEU A 483 0.25 -11.45 16.89
N ALA A 484 -0.78 -11.03 17.63
CA ALA A 484 -2.13 -11.60 17.53
C ALA A 484 -2.81 -11.28 16.18
N ALA A 485 -2.67 -10.05 15.68
CA ALA A 485 -3.17 -9.66 14.36
C ALA A 485 -2.48 -10.47 13.24
N ARG A 486 -1.15 -10.64 13.33
CA ARG A 486 -0.37 -11.46 12.37
C ARG A 486 -0.77 -12.94 12.41
N ARG A 487 -1.03 -13.50 13.60
CA ARG A 487 -1.52 -14.89 13.74
C ARG A 487 -2.89 -15.09 13.10
N ARG A 488 -3.81 -14.12 13.24
CA ARG A 488 -5.13 -14.17 12.57
C ARG A 488 -5.00 -14.09 11.05
N ALA A 489 -4.14 -13.22 10.54
CA ALA A 489 -3.88 -13.11 9.10
C ALA A 489 -3.27 -14.40 8.54
N LEU A 490 -2.32 -15.02 9.24
CA LEU A 490 -1.72 -16.30 8.86
C LEU A 490 -2.75 -17.44 8.89
N ALA A 491 -3.56 -17.54 9.95
CA ALA A 491 -4.62 -18.54 10.06
C ALA A 491 -5.63 -18.43 8.91
N TRP A 492 -6.00 -17.21 8.52
CA TRP A 492 -6.87 -16.98 7.37
C TRP A 492 -6.22 -17.41 6.05
N ARG A 493 -4.93 -17.10 5.83
CA ARG A 493 -4.20 -17.55 4.63
C ARG A 493 -4.13 -19.08 4.55
N LEU A 494 -3.85 -19.75 5.66
CA LEU A 494 -3.80 -21.22 5.72
C LEU A 494 -5.18 -21.85 5.48
N ALA A 495 -6.24 -21.31 6.09
CA ALA A 495 -7.61 -21.78 5.87
C ALA A 495 -8.03 -21.62 4.39
N ARG A 496 -7.61 -20.54 3.74
CA ARG A 496 -7.87 -20.30 2.33
C ARG A 496 -7.10 -21.27 1.42
N SER A 497 -5.80 -21.48 1.67
CA SER A 497 -5.01 -22.48 0.93
C SER A 497 -5.64 -23.87 1.04
N ALA A 498 -6.05 -24.29 2.24
CA ALA A 498 -6.71 -25.57 2.45
C ALA A 498 -8.07 -25.69 1.73
N ALA A 499 -8.81 -24.59 1.57
CA ALA A 499 -10.05 -24.56 0.82
C ALA A 499 -9.82 -24.60 -0.70
N GLU A 500 -8.76 -23.97 -1.20
CA GLU A 500 -8.36 -23.99 -2.61
C GLU A 500 -7.78 -25.35 -3.02
N ASP A 501 -7.10 -26.06 -2.11
CA ASP A 501 -6.54 -27.41 -2.31
C ASP A 501 -7.57 -28.54 -2.17
N GLY A 502 -8.86 -28.22 -1.98
CA GLY A 502 -9.94 -29.20 -1.85
C GLY A 502 -9.88 -30.06 -0.57
N LEU A 503 -9.07 -29.67 0.42
CA LEU A 503 -8.87 -30.40 1.68
C LEU A 503 -10.01 -30.20 2.70
N VAL A 504 -10.96 -29.30 2.41
CA VAL A 504 -12.16 -29.11 3.21
C VAL A 504 -13.37 -29.63 2.45
N GLY A 505 -13.76 -30.87 2.76
CA GLY A 505 -15.04 -31.42 2.32
C GLY A 505 -16.19 -30.55 2.83
N ARG A 506 -17.11 -30.18 1.94
CA ARG A 506 -18.35 -29.46 2.30
C ARG A 506 -19.25 -30.37 3.14
N GLY A 507 -19.01 -30.42 4.45
CA GLY A 507 -19.97 -30.90 5.44
C GLY A 507 -20.88 -29.76 5.85
N ARG A 508 -22.20 -30.00 5.84
CA ARG A 508 -23.24 -29.05 6.29
C ARG A 508 -23.14 -28.77 7.78
#